data_AF-A0AAV8WMC7-F1
#
_entry.id   AF-A0AAV8WMC7-F1
#
_cell.length_a   1.000
_cell.length_b   1.000
_cell.length_c   1.000
_cell.angle_alpha   90.00
_cell.angle_beta   90.00
_cell.angle_gamma   90.00
#
_symmetry.space_group_name_H-M   'P 1'
#
loop_
_entity.id
_entity.type
_entity.pdbx_description
1 polymer ?
#
loop_
_entity_poly.entity_id
_entity_poly.type
_entity_poly.pdbx_seq_one_letter_code
_entity_poly.pdbx_strand_id
1 'polypeptide(L)'
;MFRITLLTVCVCLHHVYGFLDKQPDYVKTCMIKQPKEVFINCSTYAVQDLFNEIPKGVPAIGLDKLDPLYVPVINILQGGGGPVTVNASLSNVTVLGFGHTNVVYNSVDPKTYDFYTKLHLSNITYRRQL
;
A
#
# COMPACT_ATOMS: atom_id res chain seq x y z
N MET A 1 54.66 9.60 -37.91
CA MET A 1 54.86 8.71 -36.75
C MET A 1 54.74 9.61 -35.52
N PHE A 2 53.81 9.52 -34.57
CA PHE A 2 52.92 8.46 -34.06
C PHE A 2 51.59 9.15 -33.66
N ARG A 3 50.43 8.65 -34.10
CA ARG A 3 49.11 9.12 -33.61
C ARG A 3 48.69 8.20 -32.47
N ILE A 4 48.60 8.73 -31.25
CA ILE A 4 48.06 8.01 -30.08
C ILE A 4 46.56 8.31 -30.03
N THR A 5 45.75 7.39 -30.51
CA THR A 5 44.29 7.47 -30.46
C THR A 5 43.85 7.12 -29.03
N LEU A 6 43.38 8.12 -28.30
CA LEU A 6 42.89 7.95 -26.92
C LEU A 6 41.53 7.22 -26.97
N LEU A 7 41.53 5.91 -26.71
CA LEU A 7 40.30 5.14 -26.47
C LEU A 7 39.76 5.50 -25.09
N THR A 8 38.87 6.50 -25.04
CA THR A 8 38.03 6.76 -23.87
C THR A 8 37.06 5.60 -23.68
N VAL A 9 37.44 4.64 -22.83
CA VAL A 9 36.54 3.61 -22.30
C VAL A 9 35.55 4.31 -21.36
N CYS A 10 34.32 4.50 -21.84
CA CYS A 10 33.21 4.96 -21.00
C CYS A 10 32.86 3.83 -20.03
N VAL A 11 33.43 3.88 -18.82
CA VAL A 11 32.98 3.03 -17.72
C VAL A 11 31.62 3.58 -17.28
N CYS A 12 30.55 3.04 -17.86
CA CYS A 12 29.19 3.24 -17.36
C CYS A 12 29.11 2.57 -15.99
N LEU A 13 29.43 3.33 -14.94
CA LEU A 13 29.06 3.01 -13.57
C LEU A 13 27.52 3.00 -13.51
N HIS A 14 26.92 1.84 -13.80
CA HIS A 14 25.55 1.57 -13.47
C HIS A 14 25.45 1.56 -11.95
N HIS A 15 25.22 2.73 -11.36
CA HIS A 15 24.74 2.85 -10.00
C HIS A 15 23.35 2.21 -9.96
N VAL A 16 23.31 0.90 -9.68
CA VAL A 16 22.11 0.24 -9.21
C VAL A 16 21.87 0.79 -7.81
N TYR A 17 21.16 1.91 -7.73
CA TYR A 17 20.63 2.40 -6.46
C TYR A 17 19.61 1.36 -5.98
N GLY A 18 20.01 0.57 -4.98
CA GLY A 18 19.09 -0.25 -4.22
C GLY A 18 17.99 0.65 -3.67
N PHE A 19 16.76 0.42 -4.14
CA PHE A 19 15.60 1.12 -3.63
C PHE A 19 15.37 0.64 -2.18
N LEU A 20 15.73 1.50 -1.21
CA LEU A 20 15.60 1.36 0.25
C LEU A 20 16.71 0.58 0.98
N ASP A 21 17.89 1.19 1.13
CA ASP A 21 18.94 0.71 2.06
C ASP A 21 18.56 0.84 3.55
N LYS A 22 17.54 1.67 3.86
CA LYS A 22 17.10 1.95 5.23
C LYS A 22 15.59 1.80 5.36
N GLN A 23 15.16 1.01 6.35
CA GLN A 23 13.76 0.89 6.75
C GLN A 23 13.24 2.26 7.24
N PRO A 24 12.09 2.73 6.73
CA PRO A 24 11.53 4.00 7.17
C PRO A 24 10.98 3.89 8.60
N ASP A 25 10.97 5.01 9.32
CA ASP A 25 10.64 5.06 10.75
C ASP A 25 9.20 4.62 11.07
N TYR A 26 8.29 4.66 10.07
CA TYR A 26 6.89 4.22 10.19
C TYR A 26 6.68 2.72 9.94
N VAL A 27 7.71 1.98 9.54
CA VAL A 27 7.65 0.52 9.47
C VAL A 27 8.25 -0.03 10.76
N LYS A 28 7.44 -0.76 11.54
CA LYS A 28 7.88 -1.39 12.79
C LYS A 28 7.97 -2.90 12.61
N THR A 29 9.03 -3.50 13.16
CA THR A 29 9.28 -4.94 13.07
C THR A 29 8.69 -5.65 14.29
N CYS A 30 7.85 -6.66 14.05
CA CYS A 30 7.30 -7.54 15.07
C CYS A 30 7.78 -8.98 14.87
N MET A 31 8.13 -9.65 15.96
CA MET A 31 8.72 -10.99 15.92
C MET A 31 7.64 -12.06 16.06
N ILE A 32 7.34 -12.79 14.98
CA ILE A 32 6.30 -13.85 14.95
C ILE A 32 6.54 -14.96 16.00
N LYS A 33 7.79 -15.14 16.44
CA LYS A 33 8.17 -16.13 17.46
C LYS A 33 7.78 -15.73 18.90
N GLN A 34 7.34 -14.49 19.12
CA GLN A 34 6.88 -14.03 20.43
C GLN A 34 5.55 -14.72 20.81
N PRO A 35 5.16 -14.71 22.10
CA PRO A 35 3.82 -15.13 22.51
C PRO A 35 2.75 -14.45 21.67
N LYS A 36 1.69 -15.19 21.32
CA LYS A 36 0.68 -14.77 20.35
C LYS A 36 0.08 -13.40 20.68
N GLU A 37 -0.23 -13.18 21.95
CA GLU A 37 -0.84 -11.93 22.44
C GLU A 37 0.12 -10.74 22.29
N VAL A 38 1.41 -10.95 22.56
CA VAL A 38 2.47 -9.93 22.40
C VAL A 38 2.67 -9.60 20.92
N PHE A 39 2.69 -10.62 20.05
CA PHE A 39 2.81 -10.42 18.61
C PHE A 39 1.63 -9.66 18.03
N ILE A 40 0.40 -10.08 18.33
CA ILE A 40 -0.84 -9.42 17.85
C ILE A 40 -0.86 -7.95 18.25
N ASN A 41 -0.47 -7.64 19.49
CA ASN A 41 -0.44 -6.27 19.97
C ASN A 41 0.58 -5.43 19.19
N CYS A 42 1.81 -5.95 19.05
CA CYS A 42 2.86 -5.31 18.25
C CYS A 42 2.41 -5.09 16.80
N SER A 43 1.89 -6.13 16.15
CA SER A 43 1.56 -6.10 14.73
C SER A 43 0.37 -5.19 14.46
N THR A 44 -0.63 -5.15 15.36
CA THR A 44 -1.76 -4.22 15.25
C THR A 44 -1.29 -2.76 15.27
N TYR A 45 -0.42 -2.38 16.21
CA TYR A 45 0.15 -1.03 16.26
C TYR A 45 1.08 -0.73 15.09
N ALA A 46 1.93 -1.68 14.71
CA ALA A 46 2.84 -1.51 13.57
C ALA A 46 2.08 -1.28 12.26
N VAL A 47 0.98 -2.02 12.04
CA VAL A 47 0.13 -1.83 10.86
C VAL A 47 -0.66 -0.53 10.98
N GLN A 48 -1.10 -0.10 12.16
CA GLN A 48 -1.70 1.23 12.31
C GLN A 48 -0.75 2.35 11.89
N ASP A 49 0.51 2.31 12.34
CA ASP A 49 1.52 3.31 11.96
C ASP A 49 1.78 3.31 10.46
N LEU A 50 1.82 2.12 9.86
CA LEU A 50 1.92 1.97 8.41
C LEU A 50 0.72 2.62 7.69
N PHE A 51 -0.51 2.38 8.17
CA PHE A 51 -1.74 2.98 7.62
C PHE A 51 -1.85 4.49 7.88
N ASN A 52 -1.09 5.06 8.80
CA ASN A 52 -1.02 6.52 8.99
C ASN A 52 -0.16 7.20 7.91
N GLU A 53 0.82 6.49 7.35
CA GLU A 53 1.77 7.04 6.37
C GLU A 53 1.45 6.65 4.93
N ILE A 54 1.08 5.39 4.67
CA ILE A 54 0.73 4.87 3.34
C ILE A 54 -0.25 5.75 2.55
N PRO A 55 -1.31 6.34 3.14
CA PRO A 55 -2.26 7.19 2.40
C PRO A 55 -1.62 8.39 1.70
N LYS A 56 -0.46 8.85 2.18
CA LYS A 56 0.31 9.94 1.59
C LYS A 56 1.02 9.53 0.30
N GLY A 57 1.13 8.24 0.03
CA GLY A 57 1.97 7.67 -1.02
C GLY A 57 3.43 7.56 -0.58
N VAL A 58 4.19 6.75 -1.31
CA VAL A 58 5.64 6.58 -1.14
C VAL A 58 6.28 6.56 -2.54
N PRO A 59 6.63 7.74 -3.10
CA PRO A 59 7.18 7.84 -4.47
C PRO A 59 8.43 7.00 -4.68
N ALA A 60 9.23 6.83 -3.62
CA ALA A 60 10.42 5.99 -3.63
C ALA A 60 10.14 4.52 -3.99
N ILE A 61 8.92 4.00 -3.80
CA ILE A 61 8.57 2.63 -4.22
C ILE A 61 7.46 2.62 -5.27
N GLY A 62 7.21 3.76 -5.90
CA GLY A 62 6.11 3.92 -6.87
C GLY A 62 4.72 3.75 -6.26
N LEU A 63 4.58 3.96 -4.94
CA LEU A 63 3.28 3.94 -4.29
C LEU A 63 2.64 5.32 -4.44
N ASP A 64 1.60 5.40 -5.26
CA ASP A 64 0.80 6.62 -5.41
C ASP A 64 0.02 6.94 -4.13
N LYS A 65 -0.45 8.19 -4.06
CA LYS A 65 -1.32 8.64 -2.98
C LYS A 65 -2.60 7.80 -2.94
N LEU A 66 -2.97 7.32 -1.75
CA LEU A 66 -4.19 6.53 -1.55
C LEU A 66 -5.31 7.32 -0.85
N ASP A 67 -5.06 8.58 -0.48
CA ASP A 67 -6.13 9.49 -0.01
C ASP A 67 -5.88 10.95 -0.46
N PRO A 68 -6.55 11.45 -1.51
CA PRO A 68 -7.54 10.75 -2.32
C PRO A 68 -6.97 9.57 -3.11
N LEU A 69 -7.73 8.50 -3.22
CA LEU A 69 -7.49 7.40 -4.16
C LEU A 69 -8.31 7.61 -5.44
N TYR A 70 -7.64 7.59 -6.58
CA TYR A 70 -8.28 7.72 -7.89
C TYR A 70 -8.53 6.35 -8.50
N VAL A 71 -9.81 6.02 -8.74
CA VAL A 71 -10.24 4.76 -9.33
C VAL A 71 -10.90 5.04 -10.68
N PRO A 72 -10.35 4.52 -11.79
CA PRO A 72 -10.88 4.79 -13.12
C PRO A 72 -12.32 4.30 -13.31
N VAL A 73 -12.64 3.10 -12.82
CA VAL A 73 -13.97 2.51 -12.93
C VAL A 73 -14.28 1.66 -11.70
N ILE A 74 -15.47 1.85 -11.13
CA ILE A 74 -16.06 0.97 -10.12
C ILE A 74 -17.35 0.38 -10.71
N ASN A 75 -17.41 -0.95 -10.79
CA ASN A 75 -18.60 -1.67 -11.24
C ASN A 75 -19.32 -2.25 -10.03
N ILE A 76 -20.59 -1.87 -9.85
CA ILE A 76 -21.46 -2.37 -8.80
C ILE A 76 -22.48 -3.29 -9.47
N LEU A 77 -22.33 -4.58 -9.18
CA LEU A 77 -23.24 -5.63 -9.60
C LEU A 77 -23.96 -6.16 -8.35
N GLN A 78 -25.18 -5.70 -8.10
CA GLN A 78 -26.04 -6.26 -7.04
C GLN A 78 -27.23 -6.95 -7.70
N GLY A 79 -27.45 -8.24 -7.44
CA GLY A 79 -28.63 -8.91 -8.00
C GLY A 79 -28.57 -10.43 -8.07
N GLY A 80 -27.99 -11.09 -7.07
CA GLY A 80 -27.84 -12.55 -7.05
C GLY A 80 -29.06 -13.36 -6.61
N GLY A 81 -30.29 -12.80 -6.64
CA GLY A 81 -31.49 -13.57 -6.22
C GLY A 81 -32.78 -12.81 -5.90
N GLY A 82 -32.87 -11.49 -6.15
CA GLY A 82 -34.09 -10.69 -5.96
C GLY A 82 -34.67 -10.17 -7.28
N PRO A 83 -35.91 -9.61 -7.29
CA PRO A 83 -36.56 -9.10 -8.50
C PRO A 83 -35.91 -7.84 -9.08
N VAL A 84 -34.95 -7.23 -8.39
CA VAL A 84 -34.22 -6.04 -8.83
C VAL A 84 -32.74 -6.36 -8.96
N THR A 85 -32.21 -6.12 -10.15
CA THR A 85 -30.78 -6.19 -10.48
C THR A 85 -30.27 -4.76 -10.66
N VAL A 86 -29.25 -4.37 -9.89
CA VAL A 86 -28.53 -3.10 -10.04
C VAL A 86 -27.23 -3.40 -10.79
N ASN A 87 -27.09 -2.80 -11.96
CA ASN A 87 -25.86 -2.76 -12.73
C ASN A 87 -25.47 -1.29 -12.90
N ALA A 88 -24.51 -0.83 -12.10
CA ALA A 88 -24.03 0.54 -12.13
C ALA A 88 -22.52 0.56 -12.37
N SER A 89 -22.08 1.48 -13.23
CA SER A 89 -20.67 1.75 -13.48
C SER A 89 -20.39 3.22 -13.16
N LEU A 90 -19.46 3.45 -12.25
CA LEU A 90 -18.99 4.78 -11.88
C LEU A 90 -17.61 4.96 -12.51
N SER A 91 -17.45 5.96 -13.35
CA SER A 91 -16.15 6.32 -13.94
C SER A 91 -15.52 7.51 -13.23
N ASN A 92 -14.18 7.54 -13.22
CA ASN A 92 -13.35 8.58 -12.63
C ASN A 92 -13.79 8.89 -11.18
N VAL A 93 -13.70 7.89 -10.31
CA VAL A 93 -14.12 8.02 -8.91
C VAL A 93 -12.93 8.42 -8.07
N THR A 94 -13.11 9.47 -7.27
CA THR A 94 -12.21 9.82 -6.17
C THR A 94 -12.77 9.23 -4.88
N VAL A 95 -12.02 8.34 -4.24
CA VAL A 95 -12.31 7.78 -2.92
C VAL A 95 -11.54 8.60 -1.88
N LEU A 96 -12.23 9.04 -0.84
CA LEU A 96 -11.69 9.85 0.25
C LEU A 96 -11.87 9.15 1.59
N GLY A 97 -10.96 9.41 2.52
CA GLY A 97 -11.06 8.98 3.92
C GLY A 97 -10.39 7.65 4.23
N PHE A 98 -9.71 7.04 3.26
CA PHE A 98 -8.92 5.82 3.48
C PHE A 98 -7.79 6.06 4.49
N GLY A 99 -7.25 7.28 4.56
CA GLY A 99 -6.23 7.63 5.54
C GLY A 99 -6.71 7.77 6.98
N HIS A 100 -8.02 7.71 7.22
CA HIS A 100 -8.60 7.68 8.56
C HIS A 100 -8.99 6.25 9.01
N THR A 101 -8.39 5.24 8.39
CA THR A 101 -8.65 3.84 8.74
C THR A 101 -8.03 3.50 10.10
N ASN A 102 -8.84 2.87 10.96
CA ASN A 102 -8.37 2.33 12.23
C ASN A 102 -8.14 0.82 12.11
N VAL A 103 -6.94 0.37 12.45
CA VAL A 103 -6.53 -1.03 12.50
C VAL A 103 -6.91 -1.58 13.87
N VAL A 104 -7.97 -2.37 13.90
CA VAL A 104 -8.56 -2.88 15.15
C VAL A 104 -7.87 -4.16 15.61
N TYR A 105 -7.35 -4.93 14.65
CA TYR A 105 -6.70 -6.21 14.90
C TYR A 105 -5.83 -6.59 13.71
N ASN A 106 -4.65 -7.13 13.98
CA ASN A 106 -3.81 -7.77 12.98
C ASN A 106 -3.23 -9.08 13.53
N SER A 107 -3.24 -10.13 12.70
CA SER A 107 -2.55 -11.39 12.98
C SER A 107 -1.88 -11.94 11.73
N VAL A 108 -0.89 -12.80 11.93
CA VAL A 108 -0.19 -13.54 10.87
C VAL A 108 -0.13 -14.99 11.29
N ASP A 109 -0.50 -15.91 10.39
CA ASP A 109 -0.33 -17.34 10.60
C ASP A 109 1.17 -17.69 10.51
N PRO A 110 1.77 -18.31 11.55
CA PRO A 110 3.21 -18.57 11.57
C PRO A 110 3.65 -19.70 10.63
N LYS A 111 2.72 -20.46 10.06
CA LYS A 111 2.99 -21.59 9.15
C LYS A 111 2.76 -21.19 7.69
N THR A 112 1.65 -20.53 7.38
CA THR A 112 1.29 -20.14 6.01
C THR A 112 1.74 -18.73 5.67
N TYR A 113 2.05 -17.90 6.68
CA TYR A 113 2.32 -16.47 6.54
C TYR A 113 1.12 -15.66 6.02
N ASP A 114 -0.09 -16.22 6.07
CA ASP A 114 -1.31 -15.50 5.78
C ASP A 114 -1.52 -14.41 6.84
N PHE A 115 -1.79 -13.19 6.39
CA PHE A 115 -2.12 -12.09 7.28
C PHE A 115 -3.62 -11.84 7.29
N TYR A 116 -4.16 -11.54 8.47
CA TYR A 116 -5.53 -11.11 8.65
C TYR A 116 -5.52 -9.75 9.36
N THR A 117 -6.05 -8.73 8.69
CA THR A 117 -6.17 -7.37 9.23
C THR A 117 -7.63 -6.97 9.28
N LYS A 118 -8.12 -6.64 10.48
CA LYS A 118 -9.46 -6.07 10.68
C LYS A 118 -9.36 -4.55 10.69
N LEU A 119 -9.99 -3.92 9.71
CA LEU A 119 -10.04 -2.47 9.54
C LEU A 119 -11.41 -1.93 9.94
N HIS A 120 -11.43 -0.78 10.59
CA HIS A 120 -12.61 0.03 10.81
C HIS A 120 -12.49 1.31 9.98
N LEU A 121 -13.42 1.47 9.04
CA LEU A 121 -13.49 2.60 8.11
C LEU A 121 -14.58 3.56 8.58
N SER A 122 -14.21 4.70 9.17
CA SER A 122 -15.20 5.59 9.78
C SER A 122 -15.91 6.49 8.76
N ASN A 123 -15.18 7.08 7.80
CA ASN A 123 -15.72 8.13 6.93
C ASN A 123 -15.23 7.98 5.47
N ILE A 124 -15.70 6.94 4.76
CA ILE A 124 -15.38 6.76 3.34
C ILE A 124 -16.38 7.50 2.47
N THR A 125 -15.89 8.35 1.56
CA THR A 125 -16.71 9.09 0.61
C THR A 125 -16.26 8.81 -0.82
N TYR A 126 -17.23 8.57 -1.71
CA TYR A 126 -17.00 8.42 -3.15
C TYR A 126 -17.51 9.67 -3.86
N ARG A 127 -16.63 10.32 -4.62
CA ARG A 127 -17.00 11.48 -5.44
C ARG A 127 -16.67 11.19 -6.90
N ARG A 128 -17.57 11.56 -7.80
CA ARG A 128 -17.24 11.60 -9.22
C ARG A 128 -16.28 12.77 -9.45
N GLN A 129 -15.19 12.50 -10.15
CA GLN A 129 -14.26 13.52 -10.62
C GLN A 129 -14.93 14.20 -11.81
N LEU A 130 -15.28 15.48 -11.64
CA LEU A 130 -15.84 16.33 -12.68
C LEU A 130 -14.75 16.78 -13.66
#